data_AF-D0NAG1-F1
#
_entry.id   AF-D0NAG1-F1
#
_cell.length_a   1.000
_cell.length_b   1.000
_cell.length_c   1.000
_cell.angle_alpha   90.00
_cell.angle_beta   90.00
_cell.angle_gamma   90.00
#
_symmetry.space_group_name_H-M   'P 1'
#
loop_
_entity.id
_entity.type
_entity.pdbx_description
1 polymer ?
#
loop_
_entity_poly.entity_id
_entity_poly.type
_entity_poly.pdbx_seq_one_letter_code
_entity_poly.pdbx_strand_id
1 'polypeptide(L)'
;MPKKNRIPDNWDDVAKMGTLVGTSHFLPLRVPLDAKYLPQFHNKREEIWTPKDFLETQEAQNLNVKMIIDLTNTFKYYDGEREFKDSGVEYVKLKIEGFNGPPDGRDVDQFMNIVDEFVARESEGNIAMHCTHGLNRTGYLVVTYMVERLGYTVTDALEAFKVARPPGLIKHMYVEDLYKRLGEGEESARREKE
;
A
#
# COMPACT_ATOMS: atom_id res chain seq x y z
N MET A 1 33.11 6.10 5.31
CA MET A 1 32.05 7.11 5.07
C MET A 1 30.70 6.41 5.23
N PRO A 2 29.71 6.98 5.93
CA PRO A 2 28.38 6.40 5.95
C PRO A 2 27.86 6.32 4.51
N LYS A 3 27.29 5.17 4.11
CA LYS A 3 26.71 5.00 2.78
C LYS A 3 25.65 6.08 2.59
N LYS A 4 25.83 6.97 1.61
CA LYS A 4 24.82 7.98 1.25
C LYS A 4 23.47 7.27 0.99
N ASN A 5 22.39 7.84 1.51
CA ASN A 5 21.04 7.43 1.14
C ASN A 5 20.88 7.58 -0.38
N ARG A 6 20.50 6.49 -1.06
CA ARG A 6 20.19 6.49 -2.49
C ARG A 6 18.71 6.26 -2.70
N ILE A 7 18.13 6.94 -3.69
CA ILE A 7 16.79 6.63 -4.20
C ILE A 7 16.73 5.13 -4.54
N PRO A 8 15.66 4.41 -4.20
CA PRO A 8 15.54 3.00 -4.55
C PRO A 8 15.63 2.79 -6.07
N ASP A 9 16.20 1.66 -6.48
CA ASP A 9 16.21 1.29 -7.89
C ASP A 9 14.76 1.19 -8.42
N ASN A 10 14.56 1.67 -9.65
CA ASN A 10 13.27 1.61 -10.36
C ASN A 10 12.12 2.31 -9.60
N TRP A 11 12.43 3.24 -8.70
CA TRP A 11 11.42 3.92 -7.90
C TRP A 11 10.49 4.80 -8.74
N ASP A 12 11.03 5.44 -9.78
CA ASP A 12 10.31 6.29 -10.71
C ASP A 12 9.70 5.56 -11.91
N ASP A 13 9.93 4.25 -12.06
CA ASP A 13 9.29 3.42 -13.09
C ASP A 13 7.78 3.21 -12.82
N VAL A 14 7.33 3.53 -11.60
CA VAL A 14 5.93 3.44 -11.17
C VAL A 14 5.39 4.81 -10.81
N ALA A 15 4.12 5.07 -11.11
CA ALA A 15 3.46 6.32 -10.77
C ALA A 15 3.56 6.63 -9.26
N LYS A 16 3.51 7.91 -8.89
CA LYS A 16 3.56 8.35 -7.49
C LYS A 16 2.47 7.71 -6.63
N MET A 17 1.24 7.72 -7.14
CA MET A 17 0.03 7.29 -6.45
C MET A 17 -0.91 6.61 -7.47
N GLY A 18 -1.67 5.62 -7.01
CA GLY A 18 -2.80 5.04 -7.75
C GLY A 18 -4.11 5.78 -7.46
N THR A 19 -5.23 5.09 -7.66
CA THR A 19 -6.57 5.53 -7.22
C THR A 19 -7.09 4.65 -6.09
N LEU A 20 -8.28 4.95 -5.56
CA LEU A 20 -8.97 4.05 -4.64
C LEU A 20 -9.23 2.69 -5.31
N VAL A 21 -9.02 1.61 -4.55
CA VAL A 21 -9.12 0.24 -5.06
C VAL A 21 -10.55 -0.29 -4.89
N GLY A 22 -11.28 -0.42 -5.99
CA GLY A 22 -12.65 -0.96 -5.98
C GLY A 22 -13.57 -0.17 -5.03
N THR A 23 -14.32 -0.89 -4.19
CA THR A 23 -15.15 -0.29 -3.12
C THR A 23 -14.44 -0.23 -1.76
N SER A 24 -13.12 -0.48 -1.73
CA SER A 24 -12.34 -0.46 -0.49
C SER A 24 -11.86 0.95 -0.11
N HIS A 25 -11.28 1.06 1.08
CA HIS A 25 -10.68 2.30 1.60
C HIS A 25 -9.22 2.52 1.12
N PHE A 26 -8.65 1.64 0.29
CA PHE A 26 -7.21 1.62 0.05
C PHE A 26 -6.77 2.50 -1.13
N LEU A 27 -5.73 3.31 -0.88
CA LEU A 27 -5.04 4.15 -1.87
C LEU A 27 -3.55 3.75 -1.95
N PRO A 28 -3.14 2.92 -2.92
CA PRO A 28 -1.76 2.48 -3.07
C PRO A 28 -0.86 3.58 -3.67
N LEU A 29 0.36 3.71 -3.15
CA LEU A 29 1.37 4.66 -3.63
C LEU A 29 2.79 4.10 -3.53
N ARG A 30 3.74 4.70 -4.27
CA ARG A 30 5.17 4.44 -4.04
C ARG A 30 5.65 5.20 -2.80
N VAL A 31 6.73 4.73 -2.17
CA VAL A 31 7.24 5.37 -0.95
C VAL A 31 7.59 6.84 -1.19
N PRO A 32 7.07 7.79 -0.39
CA PRO A 32 7.55 9.16 -0.42
C PRO A 32 9.02 9.24 0.07
N LEU A 33 9.77 10.20 -0.44
CA LEU A 33 11.17 10.43 -0.06
C LEU A 33 11.30 11.83 0.53
N ASP A 34 11.84 11.95 1.74
CA ASP A 34 11.96 13.24 2.41
C ASP A 34 13.06 14.14 1.80
N ALA A 35 13.23 15.32 2.41
CA ALA A 35 14.12 16.37 1.95
C ALA A 35 15.58 15.93 1.68
N LYS A 36 16.07 14.87 2.35
CA LYS A 36 17.48 14.41 2.15
C LYS A 36 17.71 13.76 0.78
N TYR A 37 16.64 13.39 0.07
CA TYR A 37 16.71 12.85 -1.29
C TYR A 37 16.59 13.93 -2.36
N LEU A 38 16.09 15.13 -2.04
CA LEU A 38 15.88 16.21 -3.02
C LEU A 38 17.10 16.54 -3.90
N PRO A 39 18.35 16.55 -3.37
CA PRO A 39 19.52 16.76 -4.22
C PRO A 39 19.69 15.70 -5.32
N GLN A 40 19.12 14.50 -5.20
CA GLN A 40 19.28 13.45 -6.21
C GLN A 40 18.37 13.63 -7.43
N PHE A 41 17.39 14.56 -7.39
CA PHE A 41 16.43 14.82 -8.46
C PHE A 41 16.89 15.87 -9.48
N HIS A 42 18.20 16.06 -9.67
CA HIS A 42 18.76 17.15 -10.50
C HIS A 42 18.14 17.24 -11.90
N ASN A 43 17.86 16.10 -12.55
CA ASN A 43 17.30 16.02 -13.90
C ASN A 43 15.88 15.40 -13.95
N LYS A 44 15.23 15.23 -12.80
CA LYS A 44 13.91 14.60 -12.68
C LYS A 44 13.06 15.30 -11.62
N ARG A 45 12.92 16.62 -11.74
CA ARG A 45 12.22 17.45 -10.73
C ARG A 45 10.73 17.10 -10.64
N GLU A 46 10.14 16.74 -11.75
CA GLU A 46 8.78 16.22 -11.89
C GLU A 46 8.54 14.94 -11.09
N GLU A 47 9.60 14.17 -10.78
CA GLU A 47 9.50 12.93 -10.00
C GLU A 47 9.56 13.15 -8.47
N ILE A 48 9.76 14.39 -8.00
CA ILE A 48 9.74 14.71 -6.58
C ILE A 48 8.40 14.26 -5.96
N TRP A 49 8.51 13.49 -4.89
CA TRP A 49 7.39 12.90 -4.17
C TRP A 49 7.75 12.76 -2.70
N THR A 50 7.53 13.82 -1.94
CA THR A 50 7.73 13.91 -0.49
C THR A 50 6.43 13.59 0.26
N PRO A 51 6.48 13.32 1.57
CA PRO A 51 5.26 13.22 2.39
C PRO A 51 4.36 14.46 2.29
N LYS A 52 4.96 15.65 2.18
CA LYS A 52 4.23 16.90 1.94
C LYS A 52 3.52 16.91 0.59
N ASP A 53 4.21 16.52 -0.49
CA ASP A 53 3.59 16.44 -1.83
C ASP A 53 2.40 15.47 -1.82
N PHE A 54 2.50 14.37 -1.06
CA PHE A 54 1.40 13.44 -0.86
C PHE A 54 0.21 14.08 -0.15
N LEU A 55 0.44 14.77 0.97
CA LEU A 55 -0.62 15.45 1.73
C LEU A 55 -1.36 16.49 0.86
N GLU A 56 -0.61 17.31 0.12
CA GLU A 56 -1.18 18.31 -0.79
C GLU A 56 -1.95 17.65 -1.94
N THR A 57 -1.43 16.55 -2.49
CA THR A 57 -2.07 15.82 -3.60
C THR A 57 -3.38 15.16 -3.17
N GLN A 58 -3.41 14.49 -2.01
CA GLN A 58 -4.62 13.80 -1.54
C GLN A 58 -5.71 14.79 -1.14
N GLU A 59 -5.33 15.96 -0.60
CA GLU A 59 -6.26 17.03 -0.26
C GLU A 59 -6.85 17.66 -1.53
N ALA A 60 -6.01 17.99 -2.51
CA ALA A 60 -6.47 18.54 -3.79
C ALA A 60 -7.42 17.60 -4.56
N GLN A 61 -7.27 16.29 -4.37
CA GLN A 61 -8.14 15.26 -4.95
C GLN A 61 -9.35 14.89 -4.07
N ASN A 62 -9.52 15.54 -2.91
CA ASN A 62 -10.56 15.24 -1.91
C ASN A 62 -10.62 13.77 -1.52
N LEU A 63 -9.46 13.11 -1.38
CA LEU A 63 -9.39 11.67 -1.10
C LEU A 63 -9.66 11.32 0.36
N ASN A 64 -9.78 12.30 1.27
CA ASN A 64 -10.07 12.09 2.68
C ASN A 64 -9.18 11.01 3.33
N VAL A 65 -7.87 11.03 3.06
CA VAL A 65 -6.97 10.06 3.70
C VAL A 65 -6.83 10.41 5.18
N LYS A 66 -7.04 9.41 6.05
CA LYS A 66 -6.93 9.55 7.51
C LYS A 66 -5.86 8.65 8.13
N MET A 67 -5.35 7.67 7.38
CA MET A 67 -4.25 6.82 7.79
C MET A 67 -3.30 6.57 6.63
N ILE A 68 -2.01 6.46 6.93
CA ILE A 68 -1.00 5.91 6.03
C ILE A 68 -0.32 4.70 6.68
N ILE A 69 -0.28 3.58 5.96
CA ILE A 69 0.40 2.35 6.37
C ILE A 69 1.67 2.17 5.55
N ASP A 70 2.82 2.24 6.23
CA ASP A 70 4.16 2.07 5.67
C ASP A 70 4.66 0.64 5.90
N LEU A 71 4.67 -0.14 4.82
CA LEU A 71 5.07 -1.55 4.79
C LEU A 71 6.58 -1.77 4.65
N THR A 72 7.38 -0.70 4.61
CA THR A 72 8.83 -0.84 4.36
C THR A 72 9.57 -1.28 5.62
N ASN A 73 10.48 -2.25 5.51
CA ASN A 73 11.32 -2.67 6.62
C ASN A 73 12.55 -1.74 6.83
N THR A 74 12.32 -0.42 6.84
CA THR A 74 13.37 0.59 7.03
C THR A 74 12.77 1.94 7.37
N PHE A 75 13.52 2.80 8.08
CA PHE A 75 13.16 4.21 8.34
C PHE A 75 14.00 5.18 7.50
N LYS A 76 14.71 4.68 6.48
CA LYS A 76 15.64 5.52 5.73
C LYS A 76 14.96 6.49 4.77
N TYR A 77 13.71 6.24 4.36
CA TYR A 77 13.05 7.01 3.30
C TYR A 77 12.47 8.34 3.77
N TYR A 78 11.78 8.32 4.90
CA TYR A 78 11.25 9.49 5.58
C TYR A 78 10.98 9.15 7.04
N ASP A 79 10.77 10.18 7.86
CA ASP A 79 10.40 10.06 9.27
C ASP A 79 8.88 10.23 9.39
N GLY A 80 8.12 9.13 9.34
CA GLY A 80 6.67 9.22 9.26
C GLY A 80 5.99 9.88 10.46
N GLU A 81 6.47 9.60 11.67
CA GLU A 81 5.94 10.23 12.88
C GLU A 81 6.09 11.76 12.83
N ARG A 82 7.22 12.26 12.30
CA ARG A 82 7.46 13.70 12.15
C ARG A 82 6.70 14.30 10.97
N GLU A 83 6.72 13.64 9.82
CA GLU A 83 6.22 14.19 8.56
C GLU A 83 4.68 14.24 8.52
N PHE A 84 4.01 13.33 9.22
CA PHE A 84 2.54 13.30 9.33
C PHE A 84 2.00 13.91 10.62
N LYS A 85 2.88 14.40 11.50
CA LYS A 85 2.48 15.08 12.73
C LYS A 85 1.56 16.27 12.42
N ASP A 86 0.47 16.39 13.16
CA ASP A 86 -0.51 17.48 13.07
C ASP A 86 -1.19 17.62 11.68
N SER A 87 -1.01 16.65 10.78
CA SER A 87 -1.64 16.63 9.44
C SER A 87 -3.08 16.13 9.43
N GLY A 88 -3.53 15.53 10.54
CA GLY A 88 -4.80 14.79 10.60
C GLY A 88 -4.74 13.39 9.97
N VAL A 89 -3.57 12.96 9.48
CA VAL A 89 -3.31 11.60 8.97
C VAL A 89 -2.50 10.82 9.99
N GLU A 90 -3.02 9.68 10.43
CA GLU A 90 -2.33 8.75 11.31
C GLU A 90 -1.24 7.98 10.56
N TYR A 91 -0.03 7.94 11.09
CA TYR A 91 1.07 7.15 10.53
C TYR A 91 1.20 5.81 11.25
N VAL A 92 1.17 4.71 10.49
CA VAL A 92 1.39 3.36 10.99
C VAL A 92 2.55 2.70 10.26
N LYS A 93 3.56 2.23 11.01
CA LYS A 93 4.68 1.44 10.48
C LYS A 93 4.42 -0.05 10.71
N LEU A 94 4.19 -0.81 9.64
CA LEU A 94 4.12 -2.27 9.67
C LEU A 94 5.31 -2.86 8.92
N LYS A 95 6.34 -3.32 9.64
CA LYS A 95 7.60 -3.74 9.01
C LYS A 95 7.48 -5.14 8.40
N ILE A 96 7.17 -5.20 7.12
CA ILE A 96 7.11 -6.45 6.36
C ILE A 96 8.50 -6.78 5.78
N GLU A 97 9.01 -7.97 6.08
CA GLU A 97 10.29 -8.42 5.53
C GLU A 97 10.26 -8.44 4.00
N GLY A 98 11.35 -7.99 3.38
CA GLY A 98 11.48 -7.97 1.92
C GLY A 98 12.10 -9.28 1.41
N PHE A 99 12.03 -9.47 0.09
CA PHE A 99 12.80 -10.48 -0.68
C PHE A 99 12.45 -11.96 -0.46
N ASN A 100 11.89 -12.37 0.68
CA ASN A 100 11.70 -13.78 1.01
C ASN A 100 10.34 -14.40 0.60
N GLY A 101 9.38 -13.60 0.13
CA GLY A 101 8.06 -14.13 -0.24
C GLY A 101 6.90 -13.16 -0.01
N PRO A 102 5.65 -13.64 -0.14
CA PRO A 102 4.48 -13.00 0.44
C PRO A 102 4.62 -12.72 1.94
N PRO A 103 3.91 -11.71 2.51
CA PRO A 103 3.83 -11.50 3.95
C PRO A 103 3.40 -12.76 4.71
N ASP A 104 3.98 -12.98 5.89
CA ASP A 104 3.64 -14.15 6.71
C ASP A 104 2.25 -14.01 7.36
N GLY A 105 1.73 -15.08 7.95
CA GLY A 105 0.40 -15.07 8.58
C GLY A 105 0.26 -14.02 9.69
N ARG A 106 1.30 -13.80 10.50
CA ARG A 106 1.24 -12.80 11.59
C ARG A 106 1.19 -11.38 11.04
N ASP A 107 1.99 -11.10 10.02
CA ASP A 107 2.00 -9.82 9.32
C ASP A 107 0.63 -9.53 8.69
N VAL A 108 0.00 -10.54 8.08
CA VAL A 108 -1.36 -10.43 7.54
C VAL A 108 -2.36 -10.16 8.67
N ASP A 109 -2.34 -10.95 9.76
CA ASP A 109 -3.28 -10.77 10.88
C ASP A 109 -3.14 -9.39 11.52
N GLN A 110 -1.90 -8.91 11.71
CA GLN A 110 -1.66 -7.58 12.25
C GLN A 110 -2.19 -6.49 11.31
N PHE A 111 -1.96 -6.65 10.00
CA PHE A 111 -2.52 -5.75 9.00
C PHE A 111 -4.05 -5.72 9.05
N MET A 112 -4.70 -6.89 9.09
CA MET A 112 -6.16 -7.01 9.15
C MET A 112 -6.71 -6.28 10.38
N ASN A 113 -6.13 -6.49 11.56
CA ASN A 113 -6.56 -5.84 12.79
C ASN A 113 -6.42 -4.31 12.71
N ILE A 114 -5.30 -3.80 12.17
CA ILE A 114 -5.10 -2.34 11.99
C ILE A 114 -6.21 -1.74 11.12
N VAL A 115 -6.55 -2.41 10.01
CA VAL A 115 -7.58 -1.91 9.08
C VAL A 115 -8.97 -2.06 9.68
N ASP A 116 -9.30 -3.20 10.29
CA ASP A 116 -10.60 -3.45 10.92
C ASP A 116 -10.88 -2.39 12.01
N GLU A 117 -9.89 -2.08 12.86
CA GLU A 117 -9.97 -1.02 13.88
C GLU A 117 -10.10 0.39 13.28
N PHE A 118 -9.44 0.65 12.14
CA PHE A 118 -9.55 1.93 11.45
C PHE A 118 -10.94 2.12 10.84
N VAL A 119 -11.42 1.15 10.08
CA VAL A 119 -12.73 1.24 9.40
C VAL A 119 -13.86 1.34 10.43
N ALA A 120 -13.73 0.68 11.58
CA ALA A 120 -14.72 0.78 12.66
C ALA A 120 -14.80 2.19 13.29
N ARG A 121 -13.70 2.95 13.34
CA ARG A 121 -13.67 4.31 13.92
C ARG A 121 -13.86 5.43 12.91
N GLU A 122 -13.47 5.21 11.66
CA GLU A 122 -13.38 6.22 10.61
C GLU A 122 -13.97 5.66 9.29
N SER A 123 -15.29 5.47 9.28
CA SER A 123 -16.00 4.78 8.19
C SER A 123 -15.92 5.47 6.83
N GLU A 124 -15.65 6.78 6.79
CA GLU A 124 -15.54 7.56 5.55
C GLU A 124 -14.07 7.89 5.18
N GLY A 125 -13.11 7.52 6.03
CA GLY A 125 -11.71 7.81 5.81
C GLY A 125 -11.05 6.77 4.91
N ASN A 126 -10.05 7.22 4.17
CA ASN A 126 -9.24 6.34 3.32
C ASN A 126 -7.85 6.08 3.92
N ILE A 127 -7.27 4.95 3.52
CA ILE A 127 -5.98 4.45 3.95
C ILE A 127 -5.01 4.50 2.79
N ALA A 128 -4.03 5.41 2.87
CA ALA A 128 -2.88 5.37 1.98
C ALA A 128 -1.97 4.20 2.37
N MET A 129 -1.46 3.46 1.39
CA MET A 129 -0.60 2.30 1.69
C MET A 129 0.55 2.18 0.71
N HIS A 130 1.75 1.93 1.25
CA HIS A 130 2.93 1.77 0.42
C HIS A 130 3.90 0.72 0.97
N CYS A 131 4.52 0.01 0.04
CA CYS A 131 5.84 -0.59 0.27
C CYS A 131 6.90 0.31 -0.39
N THR A 132 7.97 -0.22 -1.00
CA THR A 132 8.90 0.65 -1.73
C THR A 132 8.25 1.20 -3.01
N HIS A 133 7.65 0.33 -3.81
CA HIS A 133 7.06 0.68 -5.12
C HIS A 133 5.52 0.70 -5.12
N GLY A 134 4.89 0.23 -4.04
CA GLY A 134 3.43 0.20 -3.93
C GLY A 134 2.76 -0.84 -4.83
N LEU A 135 3.45 -1.93 -5.17
CA LEU A 135 2.93 -2.98 -6.06
C LEU A 135 2.69 -4.31 -5.30
N ASN A 136 3.73 -5.12 -5.09
CA ASN A 136 3.56 -6.51 -4.64
C ASN A 136 3.03 -6.67 -3.21
N ARG A 137 3.76 -6.19 -2.19
CA ARG A 137 3.33 -6.33 -0.77
C ARG A 137 2.06 -5.55 -0.49
N THR A 138 1.95 -4.34 -1.05
CA THR A 138 0.75 -3.51 -0.97
C THR A 138 -0.44 -4.23 -1.58
N GLY A 139 -0.32 -4.68 -2.82
CA GLY A 139 -1.38 -5.38 -3.53
C GLY A 139 -1.76 -6.70 -2.87
N TYR A 140 -0.81 -7.46 -2.35
CA TYR A 140 -1.10 -8.69 -1.64
C TYR A 140 -2.00 -8.44 -0.42
N LEU A 141 -1.61 -7.52 0.47
CA LEU A 141 -2.40 -7.22 1.67
C LEU A 141 -3.78 -6.63 1.32
N VAL A 142 -3.83 -5.71 0.35
CA VAL A 142 -5.10 -5.14 -0.13
C VAL A 142 -6.02 -6.22 -0.69
N VAL A 143 -5.51 -7.10 -1.55
CA VAL A 143 -6.30 -8.19 -2.16
C VAL A 143 -6.78 -9.16 -1.07
N THR A 144 -5.92 -9.56 -0.13
CA THR A 144 -6.34 -10.43 0.99
C THR A 144 -7.49 -9.81 1.77
N TYR A 145 -7.42 -8.51 2.11
CA TYR A 145 -8.49 -7.82 2.84
C TYR A 145 -9.78 -7.77 2.03
N MET A 146 -9.71 -7.42 0.74
CA MET A 146 -10.89 -7.36 -0.12
C MET A 146 -11.61 -8.70 -0.22
N VAL A 147 -10.87 -9.81 -0.28
CA VAL A 147 -11.47 -11.15 -0.31
C VAL A 147 -12.08 -11.50 1.04
N GLU A 148 -11.31 -11.39 2.13
CA GLU A 148 -11.75 -11.88 3.44
C GLU A 148 -12.81 -11.00 4.12
N ARG A 149 -12.82 -9.68 3.86
CA ARG A 149 -13.72 -8.73 4.54
C ARG A 149 -14.79 -8.14 3.63
N LEU A 150 -14.52 -8.01 2.34
CA LEU A 150 -15.42 -7.33 1.39
C LEU A 150 -16.11 -8.29 0.42
N GLY A 151 -15.82 -9.60 0.48
CA GLY A 151 -16.49 -10.64 -0.30
C GLY A 151 -16.12 -10.65 -1.78
N TYR A 152 -14.99 -10.04 -2.15
CA TYR A 152 -14.44 -10.15 -3.51
C TYR A 152 -13.94 -11.56 -3.78
N THR A 153 -13.93 -11.96 -5.06
CA THR A 153 -13.05 -13.06 -5.50
C THR A 153 -11.61 -12.56 -5.61
N VAL A 154 -10.62 -13.44 -5.51
CA VAL A 154 -9.20 -13.18 -5.72
C VAL A 154 -9.01 -12.56 -7.10
N THR A 155 -9.69 -13.08 -8.12
CA THR A 155 -9.62 -12.55 -9.49
C THR A 155 -10.13 -11.12 -9.56
N ASP A 156 -11.31 -10.83 -8.99
CA ASP A 156 -11.90 -9.48 -9.02
C ASP A 156 -11.08 -8.49 -8.20
N ALA A 157 -10.55 -8.92 -7.04
CA ALA A 157 -9.69 -8.09 -6.20
C ALA A 157 -8.35 -7.78 -6.88
N LEU A 158 -7.74 -8.76 -7.55
CA LEU A 158 -6.51 -8.57 -8.33
C LEU A 158 -6.72 -7.59 -9.49
N GLU A 159 -7.83 -7.72 -10.22
CA GLU A 159 -8.14 -6.80 -11.33
C GLU A 159 -8.47 -5.40 -10.81
N ALA A 160 -9.24 -5.27 -9.73
CA ALA A 160 -9.49 -3.98 -9.08
C ALA A 160 -8.18 -3.30 -8.64
N PHE A 161 -7.26 -4.06 -8.02
CA PHE A 161 -5.95 -3.53 -7.64
C PHE A 161 -5.12 -3.11 -8.85
N LYS A 162 -5.11 -3.91 -9.92
CA LYS A 162 -4.39 -3.59 -11.16
C LYS A 162 -4.93 -2.34 -11.85
N VAL A 163 -6.25 -2.15 -11.89
CA VAL A 163 -6.87 -0.94 -12.45
C VAL A 163 -6.47 0.28 -11.62
N ALA A 164 -6.58 0.19 -10.29
CA ALA A 164 -6.24 1.29 -9.40
C ALA A 164 -4.73 1.57 -9.32
N ARG A 165 -3.90 0.55 -9.54
CA ARG A 165 -2.43 0.62 -9.44
C ARG A 165 -1.76 -0.23 -10.53
N PRO A 166 -1.74 0.24 -11.79
CA PRO A 166 -1.08 -0.48 -12.87
C PRO A 166 0.42 -0.68 -12.60
N PRO A 167 1.00 -1.85 -12.95
CA PRO A 167 0.38 -3.00 -13.62
C PRO A 167 -0.25 -4.02 -12.66
N GLY A 168 -0.39 -3.69 -11.36
CA GLY A 168 -0.79 -4.61 -10.30
C GLY A 168 0.40 -5.36 -9.68
N LEU A 169 0.16 -6.56 -9.17
CA LEU A 169 1.23 -7.42 -8.66
C LEU A 169 2.04 -7.99 -9.83
N ILE A 170 3.35 -7.77 -9.81
CA ILE A 170 4.27 -8.21 -10.88
C ILE A 170 5.02 -9.49 -10.54
N LYS A 171 5.04 -9.89 -9.26
CA LYS A 171 5.71 -11.11 -8.83
C LYS A 171 4.72 -12.27 -8.78
N HIS A 172 4.84 -13.20 -9.72
CA HIS A 172 3.96 -14.37 -9.86
C HIS A 172 3.75 -15.14 -8.54
N MET A 173 4.80 -15.33 -7.74
CA MET A 173 4.69 -16.04 -6.45
C MET A 173 3.67 -15.44 -5.47
N TYR A 174 3.39 -14.13 -5.54
CA TYR A 174 2.36 -13.51 -4.70
C TYR A 174 0.96 -13.86 -5.20
N VAL A 175 0.77 -13.86 -6.52
CA VAL A 175 -0.52 -14.19 -7.15
C VAL A 175 -0.85 -15.67 -6.92
N GLU A 176 0.13 -16.56 -7.12
CA GLU A 176 -0.03 -17.99 -6.86
C GLU A 176 -0.42 -18.27 -5.41
N ASP A 177 0.24 -17.60 -4.44
CA ASP A 177 -0.08 -17.77 -3.02
C ASP A 177 -1.49 -17.26 -2.67
N LEU A 178 -1.93 -16.13 -3.25
CA LEU A 178 -3.29 -15.63 -3.07
C LEU A 178 -4.34 -16.64 -3.55
N TYR A 179 -4.19 -17.17 -4.76
CA TYR A 179 -5.12 -18.18 -5.27
C TYR A 179 -5.09 -19.47 -4.44
N LYS A 180 -3.90 -19.91 -4.01
CA LYS A 180 -3.76 -21.10 -3.18
C LYS A 180 -4.45 -20.95 -1.82
N ARG A 181 -4.32 -19.78 -1.19
CA ARG A 181 -4.85 -19.55 0.17
C ARG A 181 -6.32 -19.18 0.18
N LEU A 182 -6.76 -18.41 -0.80
CA LEU A 182 -8.08 -17.75 -0.76
C LEU A 182 -9.03 -18.28 -1.85
N GLY A 183 -8.51 -18.84 -2.94
CA GLY A 183 -9.32 -19.32 -4.07
C GLY A 183 -10.17 -20.54 -3.74
N GLU A 184 -9.71 -21.44 -2.88
CA GLU A 184 -10.50 -22.62 -2.46
C GLU A 184 -11.71 -22.22 -1.61
N GLY A 185 -11.58 -21.17 -0.78
CA GLY A 185 -12.67 -20.66 0.07
C GLY A 185 -13.83 -20.03 -0.72
N GLU A 186 -13.55 -19.51 -1.91
CA GLU A 186 -14.57 -18.94 -2.80
C GLU A 186 -15.53 -19.99 -3.37
N GLU A 187 -15.02 -21.18 -3.70
CA GLU A 187 -15.86 -22.27 -4.20
C GLU A 187 -16.79 -22.81 -3.11
N SER A 188 -16.31 -22.92 -1.87
CA SER A 188 -17.13 -23.36 -0.74
C SER A 188 -18.22 -22.34 -0.41
N ALA A 189 -17.90 -21.04 -0.36
CA ALA A 189 -18.87 -19.99 -0.07
C ALA A 189 -19.94 -19.81 -1.18
N ARG A 190 -19.62 -20.19 -2.43
CA ARG A 190 -20.61 -20.24 -3.52
C ARG A 190 -21.56 -21.43 -3.38
N ARG A 191 -21.06 -22.61 -3.02
CA ARG A 191 -21.88 -23.82 -2.85
C ARG A 191 -22.82 -23.77 -1.64
N GLU A 192 -22.53 -22.96 -0.63
CA GLU A 192 -23.41 -22.75 0.53
C GLU A 192 -24.55 -21.73 0.27
N LYS A 193 -24.46 -20.95 -0.82
CA LYS A 193 -25.46 -19.96 -1.21
C LYS A 193 -26.42 -20.45 -2.32
N GLU A 194 -26.19 -21.66 -2.83
CA GLU A 194 -27.05 -22.37 -3.80
C GLU A 194 -27.94 -23.40 -3.09
#